data_AF-A0A9D1Y2T5-F1
#
_entry.id   AF-A0A9D1Y2T5-F1
#
_cell.length_a   1.000
_cell.length_b   1.000
_cell.length_c   1.000
_cell.angle_alpha   90.00
_cell.angle_beta   90.00
_cell.angle_gamma   90.00
#
_symmetry.space_group_name_H-M   'P 1'
#
loop_
_entity.id
_entity.type
_entity.pdbx_description
1 polymer ?
#
loop_
_entity_poly.entity_id
_entity_poly.type
_entity_poly.pdbx_seq_one_letter_code
_entity_poly.pdbx_strand_id
1 'polypeptide(L)'
;MGFFSKLFNGPEIDMEKSNANAKKMRVLFNHVVADGDRYRLIFGYTEDVSRFNYGFVHGSKTKIGNLIVGWSEADQTIVVVPTVPDLSGCGDPTYYRRSEILKAYRNKYPTDAFIIYPDKKGYIGINAYDWLEDEKLYVYVSQDEELAAFTDFFMNRFATK
;
A
#
# COMPACT_ATOMS: atom_id res chain seq x y z
N MET A 1 36.66 -1.72 -15.87
CA MET A 1 36.02 -0.70 -16.73
C MET A 1 34.71 -1.27 -17.22
N GLY A 2 33.59 -0.62 -16.88
CA GLY A 2 32.24 -1.01 -17.29
C GLY A 2 31.29 0.14 -16.97
N PHE A 3 31.03 0.95 -17.98
CA PHE A 3 30.11 2.08 -18.00
C PHE A 3 28.67 1.58 -17.81
N PHE A 4 27.91 2.22 -16.91
CA PHE A 4 26.44 2.37 -16.76
C PHE A 4 26.27 2.70 -15.26
N SER A 5 25.86 3.87 -14.77
CA SER A 5 24.86 4.83 -15.22
C SER A 5 25.09 6.17 -14.47
N LYS A 6 25.31 7.26 -15.21
CA LYS A 6 24.97 8.61 -14.74
C LYS A 6 23.63 8.93 -15.35
N LEU A 7 22.52 8.71 -14.66
CA LEU A 7 21.22 9.32 -14.98
C LEU A 7 20.23 8.99 -13.85
N PHE A 8 19.68 10.04 -13.23
CA PHE A 8 18.81 10.08 -12.04
C PHE A 8 19.52 10.06 -10.68
N ASN A 9 20.20 11.16 -10.34
CA ASN A 9 20.21 11.61 -8.95
C ASN A 9 18.84 12.28 -8.73
N GLY A 10 17.83 11.50 -8.37
CA GLY A 10 16.64 12.06 -7.73
C GLY A 10 17.04 12.84 -6.47
N PRO A 11 16.12 13.62 -5.88
CA PRO A 11 16.36 14.15 -4.53
C PRO A 11 16.83 13.03 -3.61
N GLU A 12 17.88 13.30 -2.82
CA GLU A 12 18.39 12.34 -1.86
C GLU A 12 17.27 12.01 -0.88
N ILE A 13 16.82 10.75 -0.88
CA ILE A 13 15.75 10.30 -0.01
C ILE A 13 16.28 10.38 1.43
N ASP A 14 15.54 11.10 2.28
CA ASP A 14 15.76 11.14 3.71
C ASP A 14 15.40 9.76 4.30
N MET A 15 16.40 8.87 4.31
CA MET A 15 16.22 7.52 4.81
C MET A 15 15.90 7.49 6.30
N GLU A 16 16.31 8.48 7.09
CA GLU A 16 15.98 8.56 8.51
C GLU A 16 14.47 8.79 8.68
N LYS A 17 13.91 9.75 7.94
CA LYS A 17 12.48 10.03 7.90
C LYS A 17 11.68 8.87 7.34
N SER A 18 12.14 8.25 6.25
CA SER A 18 11.52 7.05 5.67
C SER A 18 11.43 5.93 6.72
N ASN A 19 12.53 5.63 7.41
CA ASN A 19 12.58 4.61 8.45
C ASN A 19 11.70 4.96 9.66
N ALA A 20 11.63 6.24 10.05
CA ALA A 20 10.74 6.69 11.13
C ALA A 20 9.25 6.49 10.76
N ASN A 21 8.88 6.79 9.51
CA ASN A 21 7.51 6.60 9.03
C ASN A 21 7.17 5.11 8.84
N ALA A 22 8.09 4.29 8.35
CA ALA A 22 7.92 2.83 8.28
C ALA A 22 7.67 2.23 9.67
N LYS A 23 8.40 2.69 10.70
CA LYS A 23 8.15 2.30 12.10
C LYS A 23 6.78 2.75 12.60
N LYS A 24 6.35 3.97 12.28
CA LYS A 24 5.00 4.45 12.63
C LYS A 24 3.91 3.63 11.95
N MET A 25 4.07 3.30 10.67
CA MET A 25 3.16 2.41 9.93
C MET A 25 3.04 1.06 10.62
N ARG A 26 4.17 0.48 11.04
CA ARG A 26 4.20 -0.77 11.82
C ARG A 26 3.41 -0.65 13.13
N VAL A 27 3.63 0.40 13.91
CA VAL A 27 2.93 0.62 15.18
C VAL A 27 1.42 0.74 14.97
N LEU A 28 0.97 1.55 14.00
CA LEU A 28 -0.45 1.69 13.68
C LEU A 28 -1.06 0.37 13.21
N PHE A 29 -0.38 -0.35 12.33
CA PHE A 29 -0.88 -1.63 11.81
C PHE A 29 -1.04 -2.66 12.94
N ASN A 30 -0.03 -2.83 13.78
CA ASN A 30 -0.09 -3.78 14.90
C ASN A 30 -1.11 -3.39 15.97
N HIS A 31 -1.47 -2.10 16.07
CA HIS A 31 -2.51 -1.65 16.99
C HIS A 31 -3.90 -2.19 16.61
N VAL A 32 -4.19 -2.31 15.32
CA VAL A 32 -5.50 -2.73 14.82
C VAL A 32 -5.54 -4.15 14.23
N VAL A 33 -4.38 -4.73 13.90
CA VAL A 33 -4.25 -6.09 13.35
C VAL A 33 -3.61 -7.02 14.38
N ALA A 34 -4.35 -8.07 14.77
CA ALA A 34 -3.84 -9.12 15.64
C ALA A 34 -2.66 -9.85 14.99
N ASP A 35 -1.60 -10.12 15.77
CA ASP A 35 -0.35 -10.70 15.30
C ASP A 35 0.26 -9.95 14.09
N GLY A 36 0.10 -8.62 14.05
CA GLY A 36 0.49 -7.76 12.93
C GLY A 36 1.95 -7.89 12.49
N ASP A 37 2.86 -8.25 13.39
CA ASP A 37 4.29 -8.46 13.11
C ASP A 37 4.56 -9.58 12.10
N ARG A 38 3.61 -10.50 11.91
CA ARG A 38 3.72 -11.57 10.89
C ARG A 38 3.56 -11.06 9.46
N TYR A 39 2.96 -9.89 9.29
CA TYR A 39 2.70 -9.29 7.98
C TYR A 39 3.89 -8.43 7.56
N ARG A 40 4.31 -8.53 6.31
CA ARG A 40 5.14 -7.50 5.67
C ARG A 40 4.26 -6.30 5.31
N LEU A 41 4.80 -5.09 5.32
CA LEU A 41 4.03 -3.86 5.08
C LEU A 41 4.52 -3.11 3.86
N ILE A 42 3.58 -2.46 3.18
CA ILE A 42 3.83 -1.48 2.13
C ILE A 42 2.81 -0.35 2.28
N PHE A 43 3.20 0.87 1.96
CA PHE A 43 2.28 1.97 1.79
C PHE A 43 1.64 1.92 0.39
N GLY A 44 0.33 2.09 0.35
CA GLY A 44 -0.40 2.29 -0.89
C GLY A 44 -1.46 3.37 -0.74
N TYR A 45 -2.12 3.69 -1.83
CA TYR A 45 -3.27 4.59 -1.82
C TYR A 45 -4.36 4.11 -2.79
N THR A 46 -5.59 4.55 -2.53
CA THR A 46 -6.73 4.30 -3.40
C THR A 46 -7.32 5.60 -3.90
N GLU A 47 -7.80 5.61 -5.13
CA GLU A 47 -8.54 6.74 -5.71
C GLU A 47 -10.06 6.58 -5.53
N ASP A 48 -10.55 5.38 -5.19
CA ASP A 48 -11.96 5.12 -4.88
C ASP A 48 -12.25 5.35 -3.38
N VAL A 49 -12.25 6.61 -2.99
CA VAL A 49 -12.52 7.04 -1.60
C VAL A 49 -13.98 6.94 -1.19
N SER A 50 -14.90 6.63 -2.12
CA SER A 50 -16.34 6.58 -1.83
C SER A 50 -16.69 5.48 -0.83
N ARG A 51 -15.78 4.53 -0.64
CA ARG A 51 -15.94 3.34 0.21
C ARG A 51 -15.21 3.45 1.55
N PHE A 52 -14.42 4.51 1.78
CA PHE A 52 -13.63 4.70 3.00
C PHE A 52 -14.19 5.85 3.85
N ASN A 53 -14.67 5.54 5.05
CA ASN A 53 -15.15 6.53 6.02
C ASN A 53 -14.03 7.17 6.86
N TYR A 54 -12.76 6.97 6.49
CA TYR A 54 -11.61 7.35 7.30
C TYR A 54 -10.54 8.08 6.47
N GLY A 55 -10.06 9.23 6.97
CA GLY A 55 -8.83 9.88 6.51
C GLY A 55 -8.88 10.60 5.16
N PHE A 56 -9.88 11.44 4.90
CA PHE A 56 -9.86 12.32 3.72
C PHE A 56 -8.80 13.40 3.87
N VAL A 57 -7.91 13.54 2.88
CA VAL A 57 -7.06 14.74 2.76
C VAL A 57 -7.92 15.89 2.25
N HIS A 58 -8.38 16.76 3.16
CA HIS A 58 -9.10 17.98 2.82
C HIS A 58 -8.17 18.92 2.03
N GLY A 59 -8.53 19.27 0.79
CA GLY A 59 -7.83 20.27 -0.03
C GLY A 59 -7.21 19.78 -1.35
N SER A 60 -7.22 18.46 -1.61
CA SER A 60 -6.79 17.92 -2.91
C SER A 60 -7.92 17.99 -3.95
N LYS A 61 -7.58 18.30 -5.22
CA LYS A 61 -8.52 18.16 -6.36
C LYS A 61 -8.91 16.70 -6.62
N THR A 62 -8.10 15.75 -6.15
CA THR A 62 -8.30 14.31 -6.26
C THR A 62 -8.47 13.72 -4.86
N LYS A 63 -9.63 13.14 -4.57
CA LYS A 63 -9.82 12.46 -3.29
C LYS A 63 -9.07 11.13 -3.33
N ILE A 64 -8.00 11.04 -2.55
CA ILE A 64 -7.23 9.80 -2.35
C ILE A 64 -7.38 9.32 -0.91
N GLY A 65 -7.36 8.01 -0.71
CA GLY A 65 -7.33 7.35 0.60
C GLY A 65 -5.98 6.69 0.79
N ASN A 66 -5.29 7.01 1.90
CA ASN A 66 -4.00 6.43 2.23
C ASN A 66 -4.19 5.08 2.91
N LEU A 67 -3.36 4.10 2.57
CA LEU A 67 -3.48 2.71 3.01
C LEU A 67 -2.14 2.21 3.55
N ILE A 68 -2.18 1.60 4.75
CA ILE A 68 -1.13 0.67 5.18
C ILE A 68 -1.59 -0.72 4.75
N VAL A 69 -0.83 -1.35 3.86
CA VAL A 69 -1.16 -2.66 3.29
C VAL A 69 -0.21 -3.69 3.87
N GLY A 70 -0.77 -4.65 4.63
CA GLY A 70 -0.03 -5.78 5.15
C GLY A 70 -0.29 -7.04 4.34
N TRP A 71 0.73 -7.85 4.06
CA TRP A 71 0.53 -9.16 3.45
C TRP A 71 1.27 -10.29 4.18
N SER A 72 0.64 -11.46 4.22
CA SER A 72 1.21 -12.71 4.70
C SER A 72 1.25 -13.70 3.54
N GLU A 73 2.45 -14.15 3.18
CA GLU A 73 2.64 -15.17 2.14
C GLU A 73 2.13 -16.54 2.59
N ALA A 74 2.34 -16.88 3.86
CA ALA A 74 1.92 -18.15 4.45
C ALA A 74 0.40 -18.30 4.48
N ASP A 75 -0.29 -17.23 4.88
CA ASP A 75 -1.75 -17.23 5.03
C ASP A 75 -2.48 -16.74 3.76
N GLN A 76 -1.73 -16.38 2.71
CA GLN A 76 -2.23 -15.77 1.47
C GLN A 76 -3.30 -14.69 1.73
N THR A 77 -2.97 -13.80 2.65
CA THR A 77 -3.90 -12.79 3.16
C THR A 77 -3.31 -11.40 2.97
N ILE A 78 -4.12 -10.49 2.44
CA ILE A 78 -3.83 -9.06 2.39
C ILE A 78 -4.75 -8.35 3.38
N VAL A 79 -4.19 -7.46 4.18
CA VAL A 79 -4.92 -6.63 5.14
C VAL A 79 -4.71 -5.18 4.76
N VAL A 80 -5.79 -4.44 4.61
CA VAL A 80 -5.77 -3.02 4.25
C VAL A 80 -6.25 -2.20 5.44
N VAL A 81 -5.42 -1.28 5.91
CA VAL A 81 -5.73 -0.37 7.01
C VAL A 81 -5.71 1.06 6.48
N PRO A 82 -6.86 1.76 6.44
CA PRO A 82 -6.90 3.17 6.06
C PRO A 82 -6.12 4.04 7.05
N THR A 83 -5.44 5.06 6.57
CA THR A 83 -4.65 6.00 7.39
C THR A 83 -4.72 7.42 6.83
N VAL A 84 -4.09 8.36 7.51
CA VAL A 84 -3.78 9.71 7.04
C VAL A 84 -2.28 9.85 6.70
N PRO A 85 -1.88 10.81 5.83
CA PRO A 85 -0.49 10.97 5.38
C PRO A 85 0.54 11.17 6.50
N ASP A 86 0.15 11.86 7.58
CA ASP A 86 1.02 12.15 8.72
C ASP A 86 1.10 10.99 9.74
N LEU A 87 0.39 9.89 9.49
CA LEU A 87 0.28 8.72 10.36
C LEU A 87 -0.20 9.06 11.78
N SER A 88 -1.04 10.08 11.94
CA SER A 88 -1.63 10.45 13.23
C SER A 88 -2.79 9.53 13.66
N GLY A 89 -3.33 8.72 12.75
CA GLY A 89 -4.37 7.74 13.07
C GLY A 89 -4.65 6.76 11.94
N CYS A 90 -5.28 5.63 12.28
CA CYS A 90 -5.73 4.61 11.34
C CYS A 90 -7.20 4.21 11.56
N GLY A 91 -7.84 3.72 10.51
CA GLY A 91 -9.19 3.15 10.54
C GLY A 91 -9.17 1.64 10.79
N ASP A 92 -10.34 1.01 10.67
CA ASP A 92 -10.48 -0.43 10.87
C ASP A 92 -9.82 -1.25 9.73
N PRO A 93 -9.19 -2.39 10.06
CA PRO A 93 -8.58 -3.27 9.08
C PRO A 93 -9.63 -4.01 8.25
N THR A 94 -9.39 -4.10 6.94
CA THR A 94 -10.15 -4.97 6.03
C THR A 94 -9.29 -6.14 5.57
N TYR A 95 -9.77 -7.37 5.76
CA TYR A 95 -9.05 -8.60 5.43
C TYR A 95 -9.52 -9.15 4.08
N TYR A 96 -8.56 -9.47 3.22
CA TYR A 96 -8.76 -10.13 1.94
C TYR A 96 -7.98 -11.44 1.93
N ARG A 97 -8.68 -12.55 2.19
CA ARG A 97 -8.08 -13.89 2.09
C ARG A 97 -8.20 -14.42 0.69
N ARG A 98 -7.14 -15.03 0.16
CA ARG A 98 -7.11 -15.55 -1.20
C ARG A 98 -8.23 -16.56 -1.52
N SER A 99 -8.67 -17.32 -0.52
CA SER A 99 -9.75 -18.31 -0.64
C SER A 99 -11.16 -17.70 -0.63
N GLU A 100 -11.30 -16.45 -0.16
CA GLU A 100 -12.60 -15.80 0.08
C GLU A 100 -12.94 -14.76 -1.00
N ILE A 101 -11.92 -14.22 -1.69
CA ILE A 101 -12.12 -13.23 -2.75
C ILE A 101 -12.70 -13.84 -4.02
N LEU A 102 -13.48 -13.04 -4.75
CA LEU A 102 -14.01 -13.40 -6.06
C LEU A 102 -12.93 -13.36 -7.15
N LYS A 103 -12.13 -12.29 -7.16
CA LYS A 103 -11.12 -12.05 -8.22
C LYS A 103 -10.02 -11.12 -7.71
N ALA A 104 -8.78 -11.36 -8.10
CA ALA A 104 -7.68 -10.40 -7.94
C ALA A 104 -6.77 -10.39 -9.17
N TYR A 105 -6.37 -9.20 -9.61
CA TYR A 105 -5.44 -9.00 -10.73
C TYR A 105 -4.72 -7.66 -10.62
N ARG A 106 -3.57 -7.52 -11.28
CA ARG A 106 -2.87 -6.25 -11.43
C ARG A 106 -3.28 -5.61 -12.75
N ASN A 107 -3.82 -4.41 -12.69
CA ASN A 107 -4.03 -3.59 -13.87
C ASN A 107 -2.76 -2.78 -14.15
N LYS A 108 -2.31 -2.70 -15.40
CA LYS A 108 -1.13 -1.90 -15.79
C LYS A 108 -1.51 -0.58 -16.49
N TYR A 109 -2.78 -0.41 -16.88
CA TYR A 109 -3.25 0.78 -17.59
C TYR A 109 -4.75 1.03 -17.32
N PRO A 110 -5.21 2.27 -17.05
CA PRO A 110 -4.48 3.55 -17.09
C PRO A 110 -3.62 3.84 -15.85
N THR A 111 -3.81 3.11 -14.75
CA THR A 111 -2.99 3.18 -13.53
C THR A 111 -2.49 1.80 -13.17
N ASP A 112 -1.27 1.74 -12.62
CA ASP A 112 -0.66 0.49 -12.16
C ASP A 112 -1.18 0.16 -10.76
N ALA A 113 -2.29 -0.60 -10.72
CA ALA A 113 -3.05 -0.84 -9.51
C ALA A 113 -3.29 -2.34 -9.29
N PHE A 114 -3.16 -2.77 -8.04
CA PHE A 114 -3.56 -4.08 -7.57
C PHE A 114 -5.06 -4.05 -7.25
N ILE A 115 -5.84 -4.79 -8.02
CA ILE A 115 -7.30 -4.81 -7.92
C ILE A 115 -7.74 -6.09 -7.21
N ILE A 116 -8.53 -5.95 -6.14
CA ILE A 116 -9.12 -7.07 -5.41
C ILE A 116 -10.64 -6.89 -5.36
N TYR A 117 -11.37 -7.87 -5.89
CA TYR A 117 -12.81 -8.01 -5.75
C TYR A 117 -13.12 -8.99 -4.63
N PRO A 118 -13.50 -8.54 -3.42
CA PRO A 118 -13.98 -9.44 -2.38
C PRO A 118 -15.28 -10.14 -2.81
N ASP A 119 -16.15 -9.43 -3.52
CA ASP A 119 -17.44 -9.92 -3.98
C ASP A 119 -17.85 -9.25 -5.32
N LYS A 120 -19.11 -9.43 -5.74
CA LYS A 120 -19.66 -8.82 -6.96
C LYS A 120 -20.08 -7.35 -6.80
N LYS A 121 -20.09 -6.81 -5.58
CA LYS A 121 -20.59 -5.47 -5.25
C LYS A 121 -19.47 -4.42 -5.19
N GLY A 122 -18.22 -4.86 -5.13
CA GLY A 122 -17.11 -3.93 -4.95
C GLY A 122 -15.74 -4.47 -5.29
N TYR A 123 -14.80 -3.53 -5.34
CA TYR A 123 -13.37 -3.80 -5.40
C TYR A 123 -12.62 -2.79 -4.54
N ILE A 124 -11.37 -3.12 -4.22
CA ILE A 124 -10.35 -2.18 -3.79
C ILE A 124 -9.30 -2.10 -4.90
N GLY A 125 -8.95 -0.88 -5.30
CA GLY A 125 -7.75 -0.61 -6.08
C GLY A 125 -6.65 -0.05 -5.17
N ILE A 126 -5.52 -0.74 -5.12
CA ILE A 126 -4.34 -0.35 -4.35
C ILE A 126 -3.27 0.10 -5.35
N ASN A 127 -2.94 1.38 -5.35
CA ASN A 127 -1.79 1.92 -6.07
C ASN A 127 -0.60 1.94 -5.10
N ALA A 128 0.57 1.50 -5.53
CA ALA A 128 1.78 1.51 -4.72
C ALA A 128 2.98 1.84 -5.61
N TYR A 129 3.87 2.69 -5.09
CA TYR A 129 5.07 3.16 -5.75
C TYR A 129 6.27 3.01 -4.82
N ASP A 130 7.46 2.98 -5.41
CA ASP A 130 8.75 2.92 -4.74
C ASP A 130 8.97 4.14 -3.83
N TRP A 131 8.56 5.32 -4.30
CA TRP A 131 8.58 6.56 -3.53
C TRP A 131 7.61 7.61 -4.10
N LEU A 132 7.02 8.44 -3.23
CA LEU A 132 6.13 9.55 -3.60
C LEU A 132 6.58 10.85 -2.92
N GLU A 133 6.75 11.91 -3.70
CA GLU A 133 7.36 13.16 -3.23
C GLU A 133 6.40 14.07 -2.43
N ASP A 134 5.08 14.00 -2.69
CA ASP A 134 4.10 14.89 -2.07
C ASP A 134 3.63 14.39 -0.69
N GLU A 135 4.36 14.77 0.36
CA GLU A 135 4.08 14.40 1.74
C GLU A 135 2.75 14.92 2.31
N LYS A 136 2.13 15.91 1.65
CA LYS A 136 0.79 16.37 2.05
C LYS A 136 -0.28 15.38 1.62
N LEU A 137 0.00 14.59 0.60
CA LEU A 137 -0.91 13.62 0.00
C LEU A 137 -0.58 12.19 0.42
N TYR A 138 0.69 11.87 0.57
CA TYR A 138 1.19 10.52 0.77
C TYR A 138 2.09 10.41 2.00
N VAL A 139 2.23 9.20 2.53
CA VAL A 139 3.23 8.91 3.55
C VAL A 139 4.62 8.95 2.90
N TYR A 140 5.53 9.71 3.49
CA TYR A 140 6.93 9.74 3.06
C TYR A 140 7.61 8.42 3.44
N VAL A 141 7.72 7.49 2.49
CA VAL A 141 8.40 6.22 2.67
C VAL A 141 9.00 5.76 1.33
N SER A 142 10.25 5.30 1.38
CA SER A 142 10.90 4.60 0.28
C SER A 142 10.82 3.10 0.54
N GLN A 143 10.36 2.34 -0.45
CA GLN A 143 9.88 0.97 -0.28
C GLN A 143 10.04 0.12 -1.55
N ASP A 144 11.15 0.29 -2.28
CA ASP A 144 11.41 -0.42 -3.53
C ASP A 144 11.45 -1.95 -3.35
N GLU A 145 12.13 -2.42 -2.29
CA GLU A 145 12.23 -3.85 -1.95
C GLU A 145 10.86 -4.43 -1.55
N GLU A 146 10.08 -3.69 -0.76
CA GLU A 146 8.74 -4.06 -0.35
C GLU A 146 7.77 -4.08 -1.53
N LEU A 147 7.87 -3.12 -2.45
CA LEU A 147 7.05 -3.07 -3.66
C LEU A 147 7.34 -4.25 -4.59
N ALA A 148 8.62 -4.58 -4.80
CA ALA A 148 9.02 -5.73 -5.58
C ALA A 148 8.49 -7.04 -4.96
N ALA A 149 8.64 -7.20 -3.64
CA ALA A 149 8.16 -8.38 -2.93
C ALA A 149 6.63 -8.49 -2.90
N PHE A 150 5.92 -7.37 -2.66
CA PHE A 150 4.47 -7.35 -2.71
C PHE A 150 3.95 -7.67 -4.11
N THR A 151 4.61 -7.13 -5.14
CA THR A 151 4.31 -7.45 -6.54
C THR A 151 4.45 -8.95 -6.81
N ASP A 152 5.57 -9.55 -6.40
CA ASP A 152 5.83 -10.98 -6.60
C ASP A 152 4.75 -11.84 -5.92
N PHE A 153 4.51 -11.57 -4.62
CA PHE A 153 3.46 -12.23 -3.86
C PHE A 153 2.09 -12.07 -4.54
N PHE A 154 1.72 -10.84 -4.91
CA PHE A 154 0.41 -10.58 -5.48
C PHE A 154 0.22 -11.34 -6.79
N MET A 155 1.20 -11.29 -7.69
CA MET A 155 1.07 -11.91 -9.00
C MET A 155 1.16 -13.45 -8.95
N ASN A 156 2.02 -14.00 -8.10
CA ASN A 156 2.33 -15.42 -8.10
C ASN A 156 1.52 -16.23 -7.08
N ARG A 157 1.01 -15.59 -6.02
CA ARG A 157 0.30 -16.27 -4.91
C ARG A 157 -1.12 -15.76 -4.69
N PHE A 158 -1.37 -14.47 -4.91
CA PHE A 158 -2.67 -13.86 -4.58
C PHE A 158 -3.59 -13.63 -5.79
N ALA A 159 -3.06 -13.45 -6.99
CA ALA A 159 -3.89 -13.22 -8.17
C ALA A 159 -4.76 -14.47 -8.47
N THR A 160 -5.95 -14.22 -8.98
CA THR A 160 -6.82 -15.26 -9.54
C THR A 160 -6.53 -15.31 -11.03
N LYS A 161 -6.16 -16.50 -11.54
CA LYS A 161 -6.05 -16.73 -12.99
C LYS A 161 -7.38 -16.48 -13.69
#